data_AF-A0A2D5W2B3-F1
#
_entry.id   AF-A0A2D5W2B3-F1
#
_cell.length_a   1.000
_cell.length_b   1.000
_cell.length_c   1.000
_cell.angle_alpha   90.00
_cell.angle_beta   90.00
_cell.angle_gamma   90.00
#
_symmetry.space_group_name_H-M   'P 1'
#
loop_
_entity.id
_entity.type
_entity.pdbx_description
1 polymer ?
#
loop_
_entity_poly.entity_id
_entity_poly.type
_entity_poly.pdbx_seq_one_letter_code
_entity_poly.pdbx_strand_id
1 'polypeptide(L)'
;MTAYKMNFNPAFHCLALAVMLALSVQAEDEIQGPTIKGVALEEEAVQLDVDFSNPFVWEEIQFKSIKTFPNMLPTLPWTSHSLSFGQFEPGMVDWFQYDFIMLGQYEVLDPHTIKATFLGGPEIIGKFDVEKGTLEFDGLEYRPIIEVPKFKVLASSNLNDWASVSPSGDTAREQIWSGATAVALPKSNTRTRFYRVELEE
;
A
#
# COMPACT_ATOMS: atom_id res chain seq x y z
N MET A 1 -51.08 -58.33 -27.31
CA MET A 1 -51.91 -57.50 -28.21
C MET A 1 -52.32 -56.26 -27.42
N THR A 2 -52.03 -55.01 -27.76
CA THR A 2 -51.45 -54.39 -28.96
C THR A 2 -50.93 -52.98 -28.59
N ALA A 3 -49.98 -52.50 -29.39
CA ALA A 3 -49.15 -51.32 -29.31
C ALA A 3 -49.82 -49.97 -29.70
N TYR A 4 -49.27 -48.86 -29.14
CA TYR A 4 -49.07 -47.49 -29.70
C TYR A 4 -50.32 -46.66 -30.14
N LYS A 5 -50.40 -45.32 -30.02
CA LYS A 5 -49.46 -44.26 -30.47
C LYS A 5 -49.82 -42.84 -29.92
N MET A 6 -48.85 -41.94 -30.03
CA MET A 6 -48.70 -40.52 -29.59
C MET A 6 -49.75 -39.50 -30.08
N ASN A 7 -49.79 -38.32 -29.42
CA ASN A 7 -49.57 -36.97 -30.02
C ASN A 7 -49.53 -35.91 -28.89
N PHE A 8 -48.40 -35.27 -28.57
CA PHE A 8 -47.77 -34.06 -29.14
C PHE A 8 -48.50 -32.72 -28.93
N ASN A 9 -47.73 -31.79 -28.37
CA ASN A 9 -47.96 -30.46 -27.77
C ASN A 9 -48.55 -29.41 -28.76
N PRO A 10 -49.10 -28.26 -28.31
CA PRO A 10 -48.19 -27.13 -28.04
C PRO A 10 -48.65 -26.09 -27.00
N ALA A 11 -47.64 -25.36 -26.51
CA ALA A 11 -47.64 -23.91 -26.27
C ALA A 11 -47.71 -23.41 -24.81
N PHE A 12 -46.70 -22.60 -24.51
CA PHE A 12 -46.55 -21.64 -23.40
C PHE A 12 -46.39 -22.23 -22.00
N HIS A 13 -45.14 -22.31 -21.54
CA HIS A 13 -44.64 -21.31 -20.58
C HIS A 13 -43.11 -21.31 -20.60
N CYS A 14 -42.57 -20.15 -20.97
CA CYS A 14 -41.19 -19.75 -20.77
C CYS A 14 -40.84 -19.88 -19.29
N LEU A 15 -39.86 -20.72 -18.96
CA LEU A 15 -38.92 -20.40 -17.90
C LEU A 15 -37.54 -20.80 -18.42
N ALA A 16 -36.88 -19.83 -19.06
CA ALA A 16 -35.47 -19.95 -19.38
C ALA A 16 -34.73 -20.04 -18.03
N LEU A 17 -34.34 -21.25 -17.66
CA LEU A 17 -33.32 -21.47 -16.65
C LEU A 17 -32.00 -21.01 -17.26
N ALA A 18 -31.77 -19.69 -17.24
CA ALA A 18 -30.45 -19.14 -17.42
C ALA A 18 -29.65 -19.59 -16.19
N VAL A 19 -29.02 -20.75 -16.32
CA VAL A 19 -27.87 -21.12 -15.50
C VAL A 19 -26.83 -20.04 -15.79
N MET A 20 -26.88 -18.96 -15.02
CA MET A 20 -25.74 -18.07 -14.88
C MET A 20 -24.68 -18.92 -14.20
N LEU A 21 -23.84 -19.52 -15.04
CA LEU A 21 -22.49 -19.90 -14.68
C LEU A 21 -21.89 -18.61 -14.11
N ALA A 22 -21.94 -18.46 -12.79
CA ALA A 22 -21.14 -17.49 -12.10
C ALA A 22 -19.70 -17.91 -12.39
N LEU A 23 -19.11 -17.26 -13.40
CA LEU A 23 -17.68 -17.11 -13.49
C LEU A 23 -17.30 -16.38 -12.20
N SER A 24 -17.01 -17.15 -11.16
CA SER A 24 -16.06 -16.72 -10.16
C SER A 24 -14.76 -16.55 -10.91
N VAL A 25 -14.56 -15.34 -11.47
CA VAL A 25 -13.23 -14.80 -11.65
C VAL A 25 -12.64 -14.86 -10.25
N GLN A 26 -11.89 -15.92 -9.96
CA GLN A 26 -10.86 -15.84 -8.95
C GLN A 26 -10.03 -14.64 -9.42
N ALA A 27 -10.06 -13.55 -8.65
CA ALA A 27 -9.05 -12.52 -8.80
C ALA A 27 -7.72 -13.26 -8.87
N GLU A 28 -7.02 -13.12 -10.00
CA GLU A 28 -5.62 -13.53 -10.10
C GLU A 28 -4.94 -13.05 -8.83
N ASP A 29 -4.15 -13.93 -8.19
CA ASP A 29 -3.28 -13.54 -7.08
C ASP A 29 -2.63 -12.21 -7.47
N GLU A 30 -3.10 -11.12 -6.84
CA GLU A 30 -2.62 -9.78 -7.10
C GLU A 30 -1.10 -9.86 -6.93
N ILE A 31 -0.34 -9.49 -7.97
CA ILE A 31 1.11 -9.66 -7.98
C ILE A 31 1.65 -8.99 -6.71
N GLN A 32 1.98 -9.80 -5.70
CA GLN A 32 2.49 -9.30 -4.43
C GLN A 32 3.91 -8.84 -4.67
N GLY A 33 4.11 -7.53 -4.69
CA GLY A 33 5.44 -6.95 -4.85
C GLY A 33 5.43 -5.50 -5.33
N PRO A 34 6.63 -4.90 -5.45
CA PRO A 34 6.77 -3.51 -5.87
C PRO A 34 6.19 -3.27 -7.26
N THR A 35 5.48 -2.16 -7.44
CA THR A 35 4.84 -1.79 -8.71
C THR A 35 5.51 -0.56 -9.31
N ILE A 36 5.93 -0.64 -10.57
CA ILE A 36 6.40 0.53 -11.31
C ILE A 36 5.18 1.34 -11.77
N LYS A 37 4.92 2.49 -11.13
CA LYS A 37 3.81 3.41 -11.47
C LYS A 37 4.15 4.37 -12.60
N GLY A 38 5.44 4.66 -12.79
CA GLY A 38 5.90 5.66 -13.74
C GLY A 38 7.30 5.36 -14.26
N VAL A 39 7.56 5.81 -15.49
CA VAL A 39 8.88 5.79 -16.11
C VAL A 39 9.11 7.12 -16.81
N ALA A 40 10.22 7.78 -16.49
CA ALA A 40 10.66 9.01 -17.14
C ALA A 40 12.08 8.87 -17.69
N LEU A 41 12.32 9.48 -18.85
CA LEU A 41 13.65 9.59 -19.45
C LEU A 41 14.21 10.98 -19.15
N GLU A 42 15.26 11.04 -18.35
CA GLU A 42 15.99 12.26 -18.06
C GLU A 42 17.24 12.36 -18.97
N GLU A 43 17.97 13.48 -18.85
CA GLU A 43 19.18 13.72 -19.65
C GLU A 43 20.19 12.59 -19.50
N GLU A 44 20.51 12.24 -18.25
CA GLU A 44 21.55 11.25 -17.89
C GLU A 44 21.02 9.95 -17.27
N ALA A 45 19.72 9.87 -16.95
CA ALA A 45 19.13 8.76 -16.23
C ALA A 45 17.79 8.29 -16.81
N VAL A 46 17.38 7.08 -16.43
CA VAL A 46 16.00 6.62 -16.50
C VAL A 46 15.46 6.60 -15.09
N GLN A 47 14.42 7.38 -14.80
CA GLN A 47 13.75 7.37 -13.51
C GLN A 47 12.58 6.38 -13.54
N LEU A 48 12.54 5.49 -12.55
CA LEU A 48 11.37 4.67 -12.25
C LEU A 48 10.69 5.21 -10.99
N ASP A 49 9.38 5.38 -11.03
CA ASP A 49 8.58 5.65 -9.84
C ASP A 49 8.00 4.32 -9.35
N VAL A 50 8.55 3.81 -8.26
CA VAL A 50 8.26 2.46 -7.75
C VAL A 50 7.46 2.56 -6.46
N ASP A 51 6.27 1.99 -6.44
CA ASP A 51 5.48 1.83 -5.23
C ASP A 51 5.85 0.54 -4.52
N PHE A 52 6.34 0.66 -3.29
CA PHE A 52 6.65 -0.46 -2.40
C PHE A 52 5.53 -0.79 -1.41
N SER A 53 4.36 -0.15 -1.54
CA SER A 53 3.25 -0.34 -0.62
C SER A 53 2.66 -1.74 -0.78
N ASN A 54 2.70 -2.50 0.30
CA ASN A 54 1.86 -3.68 0.47
C ASN A 54 0.40 -3.27 0.74
N PRO A 55 -0.55 -4.22 0.71
CA PRO A 55 -1.88 -3.99 1.25
C PRO A 55 -1.81 -3.27 2.61
N PHE A 56 -2.77 -2.39 2.88
CA PHE A 56 -2.75 -1.55 4.06
C PHE A 56 -2.74 -2.39 5.35
N VAL A 57 -1.67 -2.27 6.15
CA VAL A 57 -1.51 -2.93 7.45
C VAL A 57 -1.08 -1.86 8.46
N TRP A 58 -1.87 -1.68 9.52
CA TRP A 58 -1.64 -0.62 10.52
C TRP A 58 -0.25 -0.70 11.16
N GLU A 59 0.22 -1.91 11.42
CA GLU A 59 1.46 -2.22 12.10
C GLU A 59 2.70 -2.00 11.22
N GLU A 60 2.54 -1.94 9.90
CA GLU A 60 3.61 -1.66 8.94
C GLU A 60 3.70 -0.16 8.57
N ILE A 61 2.75 0.65 9.03
CA ILE A 61 2.63 2.06 8.65
C ILE A 61 2.83 2.95 9.88
N GLN A 62 3.82 3.83 9.80
CA GLN A 62 3.96 4.94 10.74
C GLN A 62 3.17 6.14 10.24
N PHE A 63 2.35 6.74 11.09
CA PHE A 63 1.59 7.94 10.72
C PHE A 63 2.25 9.18 11.31
N LYS A 64 2.62 10.15 10.49
CA LYS A 64 3.24 11.43 10.93
C LYS A 64 2.28 12.58 10.66
N SER A 65 2.01 13.41 11.68
CA SER A 65 1.11 14.56 11.51
C SER A 65 1.66 15.51 10.45
N ILE A 66 0.78 16.01 9.57
CA ILE A 66 1.13 17.01 8.56
C ILE A 66 1.56 18.31 9.25
N LYS A 67 0.84 18.67 10.31
CA LYS A 67 1.18 19.80 11.16
C LYS A 67 2.42 19.46 11.99
N THR A 68 3.34 20.40 12.08
CA THR A 68 4.51 20.31 12.96
C THR A 68 4.34 21.23 14.17
N PHE A 69 5.06 20.90 15.24
CA PHE A 69 4.97 21.55 16.53
C PHE A 69 6.37 21.90 17.04
N PRO A 70 6.53 22.98 17.82
CA PRO A 70 7.81 23.31 18.41
C PRO A 70 8.24 22.21 19.39
N ASN A 71 9.52 21.87 19.37
CA ASN A 71 10.11 21.02 20.39
C ASN A 71 10.17 21.74 21.74
N MET A 72 10.08 21.00 22.84
CA MET A 72 10.20 21.55 24.19
C MET A 72 11.61 22.11 24.47
N LEU A 73 12.63 21.59 23.77
CA LEU A 73 13.97 22.17 23.72
C LEU A 73 14.05 23.16 22.54
N PRO A 74 14.26 24.48 22.79
CA PRO A 74 14.18 25.51 21.74
C PRO A 74 15.21 25.38 20.61
N THR A 75 16.27 24.60 20.82
CA THR A 75 17.34 24.39 19.83
C THR A 75 17.06 23.23 18.88
N LEU A 76 16.04 22.41 19.15
CA LEU A 76 15.65 21.30 18.29
C LEU A 76 14.70 21.77 17.18
N PRO A 77 14.74 21.14 15.99
CA PRO A 77 13.83 21.47 14.90
C PRO A 77 12.38 21.18 15.30
N TRP A 78 11.39 21.74 14.61
CA TRP A 78 9.99 21.38 14.85
C TRP A 78 9.75 19.91 14.48
N THR A 79 8.84 19.25 15.20
CA THR A 79 8.54 17.83 15.01
C THR A 79 7.08 17.60 14.69
N SER A 80 6.80 16.56 13.92
CA SER A 80 5.45 16.00 13.81
C SER A 80 5.14 15.17 15.05
N HIS A 81 3.85 15.05 15.37
CA HIS A 81 3.37 13.94 16.19
C HIS A 81 3.42 12.66 15.35
N SER A 82 3.68 11.52 15.98
CA SER A 82 3.66 10.24 15.28
C SER A 82 2.86 9.18 16.00
N LEU A 83 2.22 8.32 15.21
CA LEU A 83 1.54 7.12 15.67
C LEU A 83 2.23 5.91 15.06
N SER A 84 2.50 4.91 15.88
CA SER A 84 2.96 3.59 15.42
C SER A 84 2.13 2.53 16.14
N PHE A 85 1.80 1.45 15.45
CA PHE A 85 0.94 0.38 15.96
C PHE A 85 1.74 -0.91 16.05
N GLY A 86 1.57 -1.67 17.12
CA GLY A 86 2.20 -2.98 17.27
C GLY A 86 3.73 -2.97 17.45
N GLN A 87 4.38 -1.81 17.57
CA GLN A 87 5.85 -1.74 17.62
C GLN A 87 6.45 -2.35 18.89
N PHE A 88 5.92 -2.01 20.07
CA PHE A 88 6.37 -2.63 21.32
C PHE A 88 5.66 -3.95 21.60
N GLU A 89 4.35 -4.01 21.36
CA GLU A 89 3.53 -5.21 21.56
C GLU A 89 2.30 -5.17 20.63
N PRO A 90 1.89 -6.30 20.04
CA PRO A 90 0.66 -6.37 19.23
C PRO A 90 -0.55 -5.82 19.98
N GLY A 91 -1.37 -4.99 19.31
CA GLY A 91 -2.54 -4.35 19.93
C GLY A 91 -2.23 -3.07 20.73
N MET A 92 -0.97 -2.65 20.81
CA MET A 92 -0.57 -1.37 21.41
C MET A 92 -0.38 -0.28 20.35
N VAL A 93 -0.73 0.95 20.71
CA VAL A 93 -0.47 2.15 19.93
C VAL A 93 0.44 3.09 20.71
N ASP A 94 1.46 3.57 20.02
CA ASP A 94 2.44 4.53 20.50
C ASP A 94 2.16 5.88 19.88
N TRP A 95 1.83 6.87 20.71
CA TRP A 95 1.57 8.22 20.25
C TRP A 95 2.62 9.18 20.78
N PHE A 96 3.59 9.52 19.94
CA PHE A 96 4.62 10.50 20.23
C PHE A 96 4.09 11.91 19.96
N GLN A 97 4.14 12.77 20.98
CA GLN A 97 3.73 14.16 20.92
C GLN A 97 4.80 15.03 21.55
N TYR A 98 5.24 16.07 20.84
CA TYR A 98 6.32 16.97 21.27
C TYR A 98 7.60 16.20 21.66
N ASP A 99 7.75 15.86 22.94
CA ASP A 99 8.86 15.12 23.56
C ASP A 99 8.40 13.97 24.49
N PHE A 100 7.11 13.61 24.50
CA PHE A 100 6.57 12.49 25.30
C PHE A 100 5.84 11.45 24.44
N ILE A 101 5.80 10.21 24.93
CA ILE A 101 5.06 9.11 24.33
C ILE A 101 3.86 8.77 25.22
N MET A 102 2.67 8.72 24.63
CA MET A 102 1.51 8.10 25.24
C MET A 102 1.34 6.69 24.70
N LEU A 103 1.25 5.73 25.62
CA LEU A 103 0.97 4.33 25.30
C LEU A 103 -0.52 4.05 25.48
N GLY A 104 -1.10 3.35 24.53
CA GLY A 104 -2.50 2.95 24.57
C GLY A 104 -2.71 1.59 23.93
N GLN A 105 -3.92 1.08 24.06
CA GLN A 105 -4.40 -0.06 23.29
C GLN A 105 -5.16 0.46 22.08
N TYR A 106 -5.15 -0.29 20.97
CA TYR A 106 -6.04 -0.02 19.85
C TYR A 106 -6.86 -1.25 19.45
N GLU A 107 -8.05 -0.98 18.96
CA GLU A 107 -8.93 -1.95 18.32
C GLU A 107 -9.19 -1.51 16.89
N VAL A 108 -9.03 -2.42 15.92
CA VAL A 108 -9.42 -2.18 14.53
C VAL A 108 -10.93 -2.41 14.43
N LEU A 109 -11.69 -1.34 14.19
CA LEU A 109 -13.16 -1.41 14.06
C LEU A 109 -13.57 -1.84 12.65
N ASP A 110 -12.83 -1.38 11.65
CA ASP A 110 -12.92 -1.76 10.24
C ASP A 110 -11.54 -1.54 9.58
N PRO A 111 -11.30 -1.99 8.33
CA PRO A 111 -9.97 -1.95 7.72
C PRO A 111 -9.25 -0.60 7.78
N HIS A 112 -9.99 0.50 7.79
CA HIS A 112 -9.44 1.87 7.77
C HIS A 112 -9.87 2.70 8.98
N THR A 113 -10.41 2.08 10.04
CA THR A 113 -10.81 2.77 11.26
C THR A 113 -10.31 2.04 12.49
N ILE A 114 -9.66 2.78 13.40
CA ILE A 114 -9.23 2.29 14.70
C ILE A 114 -9.87 3.08 15.83
N LYS A 115 -9.90 2.44 16.99
CA LYS A 115 -10.21 3.05 18.27
C LYS A 115 -9.00 2.90 19.18
N ALA A 116 -8.40 4.03 19.59
CA ALA A 116 -7.29 4.07 20.51
C ALA A 116 -7.75 4.47 21.93
N THR A 117 -7.31 3.73 22.94
CA THR A 117 -7.59 3.99 24.35
C THR A 117 -6.26 4.16 25.09
N PHE A 118 -5.93 5.39 25.47
CA PHE A 118 -4.67 5.70 26.15
C PHE A 118 -4.79 5.58 27.68
N LEU A 119 -3.72 5.11 28.33
CA LEU A 119 -3.69 4.95 29.78
C LEU A 119 -3.86 6.30 30.50
N GLY A 120 -4.98 6.48 31.20
CA GLY A 120 -5.31 7.73 31.89
C GLY A 120 -5.58 8.91 30.94
N GLY A 121 -5.77 8.63 29.65
CA GLY A 121 -5.94 9.60 28.59
C GLY A 121 -7.29 9.49 27.87
N PRO A 122 -7.45 10.19 26.74
CA PRO A 122 -8.66 10.15 25.93
C PRO A 122 -8.82 8.82 25.21
N GLU A 123 -10.06 8.54 24.81
CA GLU A 123 -10.39 7.58 23.78
C GLU A 123 -10.54 8.33 22.45
N ILE A 124 -9.85 7.89 21.40
CA ILE A 124 -9.78 8.60 20.11
C ILE A 124 -10.10 7.62 18.99
N ILE A 125 -10.99 8.03 18.08
CA ILE A 125 -11.23 7.32 16.82
C ILE A 125 -10.28 7.87 15.76
N GLY A 126 -9.50 6.96 15.16
CA GLY A 126 -8.68 7.25 14.00
C GLY A 126 -9.36 6.74 12.74
N LYS A 127 -9.51 7.58 11.72
CA LYS A 127 -10.10 7.17 10.44
C LYS A 127 -9.18 7.51 9.28
N PHE A 128 -8.72 6.48 8.58
CA PHE A 128 -7.94 6.63 7.35
C PHE A 128 -8.86 6.84 6.16
N ASP A 129 -8.66 7.95 5.45
CA ASP A 129 -9.33 8.26 4.21
C ASP A 129 -8.42 7.83 3.04
N VAL A 130 -8.82 6.77 2.34
CA VAL A 130 -8.06 6.17 1.23
C VAL A 130 -7.94 7.12 0.04
N GLU A 131 -8.98 7.91 -0.25
CA GLU A 131 -8.99 8.86 -1.38
C GLU A 131 -8.07 10.04 -1.09
N LYS A 132 -8.06 10.50 0.17
CA LYS A 132 -7.18 11.60 0.60
C LYS A 132 -5.76 11.13 0.93
N GLY A 133 -5.58 9.85 1.25
CA GLY A 133 -4.31 9.27 1.66
C GLY A 133 -3.85 9.74 3.05
N THR A 134 -4.78 10.10 3.94
CA THR A 134 -4.45 10.62 5.29
C THR A 134 -5.32 10.01 6.37
N LEU A 135 -4.74 9.84 7.56
CA LEU A 135 -5.44 9.49 8.79
C LEU A 135 -5.88 10.75 9.52
N GLU A 136 -7.18 10.87 9.82
CA GLU A 136 -7.69 11.83 10.80
C GLU A 136 -7.61 11.21 12.20
N PHE A 137 -6.92 11.88 13.11
CA PHE A 137 -6.74 11.44 14.50
C PHE A 137 -6.53 12.65 15.42
N ASP A 138 -7.23 12.71 16.55
CA ASP A 138 -7.15 13.85 17.50
C ASP A 138 -7.39 15.23 16.86
N GLY A 139 -8.21 15.30 15.80
CA GLY A 139 -8.46 16.53 15.04
C GLY A 139 -7.28 17.01 14.18
N LEU A 140 -6.27 16.16 13.96
CA LEU A 140 -5.15 16.39 13.05
C LEU A 140 -5.17 15.39 11.90
N GLU A 141 -4.50 15.76 10.80
CA GLU A 141 -4.24 14.87 9.67
C GLU A 141 -2.82 14.32 9.74
N TYR A 142 -2.69 13.02 9.50
CA TYR A 142 -1.42 12.29 9.49
C TYR A 142 -1.21 11.63 8.13
N ARG A 143 0.03 11.68 7.64
CA ARG A 143 0.46 10.95 6.44
C ARG A 143 0.93 9.56 6.83
N PRO A 144 0.53 8.52 6.09
CA PRO A 144 1.06 7.17 6.25
C PRO A 144 2.45 7.08 5.63
N ILE A 145 3.43 6.64 6.40
CA ILE A 145 4.81 6.47 6.01
C ILE A 145 5.19 5.00 6.19
N ILE A 146 5.75 4.40 5.16
CA ILE A 146 6.33 3.06 5.17
C ILE A 146 7.83 3.14 5.00
N GLU A 147 8.55 2.18 5.57
CA GLU A 147 9.95 1.97 5.24
C GLU A 147 10.06 1.37 3.83
N VAL A 148 10.99 1.87 3.03
CA VAL A 148 11.30 1.27 1.74
C VAL A 148 12.11 0.00 2.00
N PRO A 149 11.60 -1.19 1.63
CA PRO A 149 12.31 -2.44 1.84
C PRO A 149 13.57 -2.47 0.99
N LYS A 150 14.51 -3.36 1.31
CA LYS A 150 15.64 -3.61 0.43
C LYS A 150 15.14 -4.19 -0.89
N PHE A 151 15.70 -3.71 -1.99
CA PHE A 151 15.29 -4.11 -3.32
C PHE A 151 16.46 -4.07 -4.30
N LYS A 152 16.30 -4.80 -5.39
CA LYS A 152 17.19 -4.78 -6.55
C LYS A 152 16.41 -4.44 -7.81
N VAL A 153 17.10 -3.81 -8.75
CA VAL A 153 16.55 -3.52 -10.08
C VAL A 153 17.23 -4.40 -11.11
N LEU A 154 16.41 -5.09 -11.91
CA LEU A 154 16.87 -5.92 -13.01
C LEU A 154 16.51 -5.23 -14.32
N ALA A 155 17.43 -5.27 -15.29
CA ALA A 155 17.18 -4.76 -16.63
C ALA A 155 17.42 -5.83 -17.69
N SER A 156 16.61 -5.79 -18.74
CA SER A 156 16.71 -6.69 -19.89
C SER A 156 16.57 -5.93 -21.20
N SER A 157 17.23 -6.39 -22.26
CA SER A 157 17.02 -5.90 -23.63
C SER A 157 16.06 -6.78 -24.43
N ASN A 158 15.73 -7.98 -23.93
CA ASN A 158 15.00 -9.01 -24.68
C ASN A 158 13.95 -9.78 -23.86
N LEU A 159 13.69 -9.37 -22.60
CA LEU A 159 12.81 -9.99 -21.61
C LEU A 159 13.21 -11.39 -21.13
N ASN A 160 14.29 -11.97 -21.66
CA ASN A 160 14.78 -13.30 -21.31
C ASN A 160 16.02 -13.24 -20.41
N ASP A 161 16.98 -12.38 -20.79
CA ASP A 161 18.24 -12.19 -20.07
C ASP A 161 18.14 -10.97 -19.16
N TRP A 162 18.26 -11.18 -17.86
CA TRP A 162 18.13 -10.15 -16.84
C TRP A 162 19.46 -9.94 -16.13
N ALA A 163 19.88 -8.69 -16.02
CA ALA A 163 21.08 -8.29 -15.28
C ALA A 163 20.72 -7.25 -14.23
N SER A 164 21.35 -7.36 -13.05
CA SER A 164 21.21 -6.35 -12.00
C SER A 164 21.79 -5.01 -12.46
N VAL A 165 21.08 -3.94 -12.14
CA VAL A 165 21.49 -2.56 -12.40
C VAL A 165 21.41 -1.80 -11.09
N SER A 166 22.54 -1.24 -10.68
CA SER A 166 22.57 -0.38 -9.50
C SER A 166 21.92 0.98 -9.80
N PRO A 167 21.10 1.51 -8.90
CA PRO A 167 20.68 2.90 -8.94
C PRO A 167 21.88 3.85 -9.00
N SER A 168 21.71 4.97 -9.70
CA SER A 168 22.74 6.01 -9.88
C SER A 168 23.05 6.80 -8.60
N GLY A 169 22.26 6.61 -7.54
CA GLY A 169 22.42 7.29 -6.25
C GLY A 169 21.58 6.63 -5.16
N ASP A 170 21.58 7.25 -3.98
CA ASP A 170 20.81 6.76 -2.84
C ASP A 170 19.31 6.87 -3.12
N THR A 171 18.58 5.80 -2.77
CA THR A 171 17.13 5.76 -2.86
C THR A 171 16.52 6.22 -1.54
N ALA A 172 15.31 6.77 -1.59
CA ALA A 172 14.59 7.15 -0.38
C ALA A 172 14.43 5.93 0.56
N ARG A 173 14.61 6.16 1.86
CA ARG A 173 14.43 5.12 2.90
C ARG A 173 13.00 5.00 3.39
N GLU A 174 12.19 6.02 3.14
CA GLU A 174 10.79 6.09 3.52
C GLU A 174 9.97 6.48 2.28
N GLN A 175 8.75 5.97 2.18
CA GLN A 175 7.77 6.31 1.17
C GLN A 175 6.44 6.66 1.84
N ILE A 176 5.66 7.54 1.23
CA ILE A 176 4.24 7.66 1.59
C ILE A 176 3.51 6.38 1.12
N TRP A 177 2.65 5.81 1.94
CA TRP A 177 1.85 4.64 1.54
C TRP A 177 0.95 4.98 0.34
N SER A 178 0.88 4.09 -0.65
CA SER A 178 0.30 4.31 -1.99
C SER A 178 0.99 5.41 -2.82
N GLY A 179 2.13 5.91 -2.35
CA GLY A 179 3.02 6.81 -3.09
C GLY A 179 3.91 6.07 -4.08
N ALA A 180 5.07 6.65 -4.38
CA ALA A 180 6.14 6.02 -5.13
C ALA A 180 7.50 6.60 -4.71
N THR A 181 8.51 5.75 -4.69
CA THR A 181 9.92 6.10 -4.55
C THR A 181 10.57 6.22 -5.92
N ALA A 182 11.23 7.36 -6.16
CA ALA A 182 12.01 7.57 -7.37
C ALA A 182 13.31 6.76 -7.32
N VAL A 183 13.55 5.96 -8.35
CA VAL A 183 14.75 5.15 -8.54
C VAL A 183 15.40 5.56 -9.86
N ALA A 184 16.49 6.32 -9.77
CA ALA A 184 17.25 6.76 -10.93
C ALA A 184 18.23 5.67 -11.35
N LEU A 185 18.18 5.27 -12.62
CA LEU A 185 19.06 4.25 -13.22
C LEU A 185 19.96 4.88 -14.28
N PRO A 186 21.19 4.39 -14.45
CA PRO A 186 22.09 4.89 -15.49
C PRO A 186 21.51 4.61 -16.87
N LYS A 187 21.52 5.63 -17.72
CA LYS A 187 21.01 5.53 -19.09
C LYS A 187 21.84 4.52 -19.89
N SER A 188 21.15 3.70 -20.67
CA SER A 188 21.78 2.75 -21.59
C SER A 188 21.82 3.30 -23.00
N ASN A 189 22.86 2.96 -23.76
CA ASN A 189 22.93 3.20 -25.20
C ASN A 189 22.06 2.21 -26.02
N THR A 190 21.32 1.33 -25.37
CA THR A 190 20.44 0.36 -26.05
C THR A 190 19.12 1.00 -26.49
N ARG A 191 18.60 0.59 -27.65
CA ARG A 191 17.35 1.14 -28.22
C ARG A 191 16.12 0.86 -27.37
N THR A 192 16.09 -0.27 -26.67
CA THR A 192 14.95 -0.70 -25.86
C THR A 192 15.49 -1.41 -24.62
N ARG A 193 14.93 -1.05 -23.47
CA ARG A 193 15.28 -1.65 -22.18
C ARG A 193 14.02 -1.84 -21.36
N PHE A 194 13.90 -3.00 -20.76
CA PHE A 194 12.85 -3.40 -19.84
C PHE A 194 13.41 -3.43 -18.43
N TYR A 195 12.58 -3.11 -17.45
CA TYR A 195 12.96 -3.08 -16.04
C TYR A 195 12.00 -3.93 -15.21
N ARG A 196 12.54 -4.59 -14.19
CA ARG A 196 11.80 -5.27 -13.12
C ARG A 196 12.41 -4.87 -11.78
N VAL A 197 11.57 -4.65 -10.78
CA VAL A 197 11.99 -4.40 -9.40
C VAL A 197 11.60 -5.60 -8.57
N GLU A 198 12.51 -6.05 -7.72
CA GLU A 198 12.29 -7.17 -6.81
C GLU A 198 12.75 -6.81 -5.40
N LEU A 199 12.04 -7.30 -4.40
CA LEU A 199 12.50 -7.24 -3.01
C LEU A 199 13.73 -8.15 -2.82
N GLU A 200 14.63 -7.74 -1.93
CA GLU A 200 15.70 -8.60 -1.44
C GLU A 200 15.24 -9.31 -0.16
N GLU A 201 15.56 -10.60 -0.03
CA GLU A 201 15.34 -11.39 1.18
C GLU A 201 16.28 -11.00 2.33
#